data_AF-A0A2T1DXT9-F1
#
_entry.id   AF-A0A2T1DXT9-F1
#
_cell.length_a   1.000
_cell.length_b   1.000
_cell.length_c   1.000
_cell.angle_alpha   90.00
_cell.angle_beta   90.00
_cell.angle_gamma   90.00
#
_symmetry.space_group_name_H-M   'P 1'
#
loop_
_entity.id
_entity.type
_entity.pdbx_description
1 polymer ?
#
loop_
_entity_poly.entity_id
_entity_poly.type
_entity_poly.pdbx_seq_one_letter_code
_entity_poly.pdbx_strand_id
1 'polypeptide(L)'
;MQLSETELLQVQQALRDYEPSQPAIATLIDQDGDLDASLELLLRSQQGTATFGQASLKQVTLDVLREQLCGDEGFRQKLKDYMKNKESTPLLTGLIIYLASQVVLPFPIDPALATLAVLYISKLSLEIFCRYTEPSKDA
;
A
#
# COMPACT_ATOMS: atom_id res chain seq x y z
N MET A 1 -2.57 10.10 -6.00
CA MET A 1 -3.21 8.98 -6.73
C MET A 1 -4.49 8.74 -6.00
N GLN A 2 -5.62 8.75 -6.71
CA GLN A 2 -6.90 8.99 -6.07
C GLN A 2 -7.81 7.74 -6.10
N LEU A 3 -8.39 7.39 -4.95
CA LEU A 3 -9.58 6.54 -4.91
C LEU A 3 -10.81 7.37 -5.25
N SER A 4 -11.69 6.82 -6.09
CA SER A 4 -13.04 7.38 -6.24
C SER A 4 -13.84 7.19 -4.95
N GLU A 5 -14.90 7.98 -4.77
CA GLU A 5 -15.81 7.86 -3.63
C GLU A 5 -16.33 6.43 -3.47
N THR A 6 -16.69 5.77 -4.59
CA THR A 6 -17.15 4.38 -4.58
C THR A 6 -16.07 3.42 -4.09
N GLU A 7 -14.83 3.57 -4.57
CA GLU A 7 -13.71 2.73 -4.13
C GLU A 7 -13.41 2.96 -2.64
N LEU A 8 -13.44 4.21 -2.19
CA LEU A 8 -13.22 4.56 -0.78
C LEU A 8 -14.31 3.95 0.13
N LEU A 9 -15.57 4.02 -0.27
CA LEU A 9 -16.68 3.38 0.45
C LEU A 9 -16.56 1.86 0.47
N GLN A 10 -16.19 1.25 -0.66
CA GLN A 10 -15.97 -0.21 -0.74
C GLN A 10 -14.85 -0.66 0.20
N VAL A 11 -13.73 0.07 0.22
CA VAL A 11 -12.60 -0.22 1.10
C VAL A 11 -13.01 -0.06 2.57
N GLN A 12 -13.74 1.00 2.93
CA GLN A 12 -14.28 1.19 4.28
C GLN A 12 -15.18 0.03 4.71
N GLN A 13 -16.07 -0.43 3.82
CA GLN A 13 -16.97 -1.54 4.11
C GLN A 13 -16.21 -2.86 4.25
N ALA A 14 -15.29 -3.14 3.32
CA ALA A 14 -14.51 -4.38 3.33
C ALA A 14 -13.60 -4.48 4.56
N LEU A 15 -13.08 -3.36 5.05
CA LEU A 15 -12.14 -3.35 6.17
C LEU A 15 -12.80 -2.98 7.50
N ARG A 16 -14.13 -2.80 7.55
CA ARG A 16 -14.88 -2.37 8.73
C ARG A 16 -14.54 -3.16 9.99
N ASP A 17 -14.45 -4.48 9.87
CA ASP A 17 -14.21 -5.38 10.99
C ASP A 17 -12.72 -5.75 11.15
N TYR A 18 -11.84 -5.20 10.31
CA TYR A 18 -10.39 -5.37 10.41
C TYR A 18 -9.75 -4.17 11.10
N GLU A 19 -9.82 -4.18 12.44
CA GLU A 19 -9.33 -3.11 13.32
C GLU A 19 -7.91 -2.61 12.99
N PRO A 20 -6.91 -3.46 12.69
CA PRO A 20 -5.55 -3.00 12.42
C PRO A 20 -5.41 -2.08 11.19
N SER A 21 -6.40 -2.05 10.29
CA SER A 21 -6.41 -1.16 9.12
C SER A 21 -7.10 0.18 9.35
N GLN A 22 -7.82 0.35 10.46
CA GLN A 22 -8.63 1.55 10.71
C GLN A 22 -7.81 2.86 10.69
N PRO A 23 -6.55 2.92 11.17
CA PRO A 23 -5.73 4.12 11.02
C PRO A 23 -5.50 4.51 9.55
N ALA A 24 -5.33 3.54 8.66
CA ALA A 24 -5.19 3.78 7.23
C ALA A 24 -6.50 4.28 6.61
N ILE A 25 -7.64 3.72 7.03
CA ILE A 25 -8.96 4.16 6.59
C ILE A 25 -9.24 5.61 7.01
N ALA A 26 -8.97 5.95 8.27
CA ALA A 26 -9.13 7.31 8.78
C ALA A 26 -8.25 8.29 8.00
N THR A 27 -6.98 7.95 7.79
CA THR A 27 -6.04 8.75 6.98
C THR A 27 -6.56 8.96 5.55
N LEU A 28 -7.09 7.91 4.92
CA LEU A 28 -7.66 8.01 3.58
C LEU A 28 -8.87 8.93 3.53
N ILE A 29 -9.76 8.85 4.51
CA ILE A 29 -10.93 9.73 4.58
C ILE A 29 -10.50 11.19 4.75
N ASP A 30 -9.55 11.45 5.65
CA ASP A 30 -9.03 12.80 5.92
C ASP A 30 -8.28 13.42 4.73
N GLN A 31 -7.75 12.57 3.84
CA GLN A 31 -7.09 12.98 2.60
C GLN A 31 -8.01 12.83 1.37
N ASP A 32 -9.33 12.77 1.57
CA ASP A 32 -10.34 12.66 0.52
C ASP A 32 -10.13 11.47 -0.45
N GLY A 33 -9.45 10.41 -0.01
CA GLY A 33 -9.11 9.23 -0.81
C GLY A 33 -7.77 9.32 -1.56
N ASP A 34 -6.95 10.35 -1.32
CA ASP A 34 -5.62 10.47 -1.93
C ASP A 34 -4.63 9.50 -1.27
N LEU A 35 -4.32 8.42 -1.99
CA LEU A 35 -3.36 7.39 -1.58
C LEU A 35 -1.94 7.95 -1.47
N ASP A 36 -1.57 8.94 -2.29
CA ASP A 36 -0.22 9.52 -2.24
C ASP A 36 -0.03 10.31 -0.96
N ALA A 37 -0.98 11.21 -0.65
CA ALA A 37 -0.95 12.03 0.55
C ALA A 37 -1.11 11.17 1.81
N SER A 38 -2.00 10.17 1.78
CA SER A 38 -2.22 9.25 2.90
C SER A 38 -0.96 8.45 3.24
N LEU A 39 -0.27 7.92 2.22
CA LEU A 39 0.95 7.15 2.40
C LEU A 39 2.06 8.01 2.99
N GLU A 40 2.28 9.22 2.45
CA GLU A 40 3.27 10.16 2.95
C GLU A 40 2.96 10.58 4.41
N LEU A 41 1.70 10.87 4.73
CA LEU A 41 1.28 11.28 6.07
C LEU A 41 1.54 10.16 7.10
N LEU A 42 1.14 8.94 6.77
CA LEU A 42 1.27 7.80 7.66
C LEU A 42 2.75 7.41 7.87
N LEU A 43 3.56 7.44 6.82
CA LEU A 43 5.02 7.26 6.90
C LEU A 43 5.68 8.30 7.82
N ARG A 44 5.32 9.57 7.70
CA ARG A 44 5.83 10.64 8.57
C ARG A 44 5.42 10.46 10.02
N SER A 45 4.19 10.00 10.26
CA SER A 45 3.70 9.76 11.62
C SER A 45 4.47 8.64 12.33
N GLN A 46 4.88 7.61 11.60
CA GLN A 46 5.58 6.44 12.15
C GLN A 46 7.10 6.65 12.30
N GLN A 47 7.74 7.34 11.35
CA GLN A 47 9.20 7.55 11.37
C GLN A 47 9.62 8.89 11.97
N GLY A 48 8.65 9.77 12.28
CA GLY A 48 8.89 11.14 12.73
C GLY A 48 9.45 12.04 11.63
N THR A 49 9.84 13.26 12.00
CA THR A 49 10.53 14.22 11.11
C THR A 49 12.02 13.88 11.01
N ALA A 50 12.37 12.76 10.39
CA ALA A 50 13.75 12.56 9.96
C ALA A 50 14.03 13.51 8.79
N THR A 51 15.21 14.12 8.79
CA THR A 51 15.69 14.94 7.67
C THR A 51 16.14 13.98 6.57
N PHE A 52 15.21 13.55 5.73
CA PHE A 52 15.51 12.62 4.64
C PHE A 52 16.35 13.33 3.56
N GLY A 53 17.23 12.58 2.89
CA GLY A 53 18.16 13.08 1.87
C GLY A 53 17.47 13.53 0.57
N GLN A 54 18.08 13.28 -0.59
CA GLN A 54 17.52 13.75 -1.88
C GLN A 54 16.18 13.10 -2.27
N ALA A 55 15.89 11.88 -1.79
CA ALA A 55 14.64 11.17 -2.07
C ALA A 55 13.63 11.32 -0.93
N SER A 56 12.34 11.46 -1.26
CA SER A 56 11.28 11.48 -0.26
C SER A 56 11.12 10.10 0.40
N LEU A 57 10.70 10.08 1.68
CA LEU A 57 10.47 8.83 2.43
C LEU A 57 9.48 7.90 1.71
N LYS A 58 8.46 8.47 1.08
CA LYS A 58 7.53 7.73 0.23
C LYS A 58 8.23 7.08 -0.97
N GLN A 59 9.09 7.81 -1.69
CA GLN A 59 9.78 7.24 -2.85
C GLN A 59 10.63 6.04 -2.44
N VAL A 60 11.44 6.20 -1.39
CA VAL A 60 12.26 5.12 -0.83
C VAL A 60 11.39 3.93 -0.40
N THR A 61 10.24 4.18 0.22
CA THR A 61 9.29 3.13 0.61
C THR A 61 8.76 2.38 -0.61
N LEU A 62 8.37 3.08 -1.67
CA LEU A 62 7.88 2.47 -2.91
C LEU A 62 8.97 1.67 -3.62
N ASP A 63 10.21 2.14 -3.60
CA ASP A 63 11.36 1.45 -4.18
C ASP A 63 11.65 0.14 -3.43
N VAL A 64 11.63 0.16 -2.10
CA VAL A 64 11.78 -1.05 -1.28
C VAL A 64 10.64 -2.04 -1.53
N LEU A 65 9.39 -1.56 -1.57
CA LEU A 65 8.24 -2.40 -1.89
C LEU A 65 8.38 -3.02 -3.29
N ARG A 66 8.92 -2.28 -4.27
CA ARG A 66 9.19 -2.81 -5.61
C ARG A 66 10.21 -3.94 -5.57
N GLU A 67 11.35 -3.72 -4.90
CA GLU A 67 12.41 -4.72 -4.78
C GLU A 67 11.91 -6.03 -4.19
N GLN A 68 11.05 -5.95 -3.17
CA GLN A 68 10.53 -7.14 -2.51
C GLN A 68 9.36 -7.79 -3.27
N LEU A 69 8.44 -7.01 -3.83
CA LEU A 69 7.16 -7.54 -4.35
C LEU A 69 7.20 -7.93 -5.82
N CYS A 70 8.06 -7.33 -6.65
CA CYS A 70 8.05 -7.57 -8.09
C CYS A 70 8.50 -8.99 -8.46
N GLY A 71 9.36 -9.58 -7.63
CA GLY A 71 9.78 -10.99 -7.71
C GLY A 71 8.96 -11.95 -6.84
N ASP A 72 8.03 -11.45 -6.02
CA ASP A 72 7.26 -12.29 -5.10
C ASP A 72 6.04 -12.92 -5.81
N GLU A 73 6.16 -14.20 -6.15
CA GLU A 73 5.10 -14.97 -6.80
C GLU A 73 3.86 -15.16 -5.89
N GLY A 74 4.07 -15.26 -4.57
CA GLY A 74 2.99 -15.44 -3.59
C GLY A 74 2.13 -14.20 -3.47
N PHE A 75 2.76 -13.03 -3.32
CA PHE A 75 2.09 -11.73 -3.36
C PHE A 75 1.37 -11.51 -4.69
N ARG A 76 2.06 -11.77 -5.82
CA ARG A 76 1.49 -11.64 -7.16
C ARG A 76 0.22 -12.46 -7.33
N GLN A 77 0.24 -13.72 -6.88
CA GLN A 77 -0.91 -14.60 -7.00
C GLN A 77 -2.08 -14.13 -6.11
N LYS A 78 -1.82 -13.75 -4.85
CA LYS A 78 -2.85 -13.19 -3.95
C LYS A 78 -3.47 -11.91 -4.51
N LEU A 79 -2.63 -11.03 -5.07
CA LEU A 79 -3.09 -9.79 -5.66
C LEU A 79 -3.96 -10.08 -6.89
N LYS A 80 -3.53 -10.99 -7.75
CA LYS A 80 -4.32 -11.42 -8.92
C LYS A 80 -5.69 -11.95 -8.51
N ASP A 81 -5.77 -12.72 -7.44
CA ASP A 81 -7.04 -13.28 -6.96
C ASP A 81 -7.94 -12.19 -6.35
N TYR A 82 -7.38 -11.25 -5.59
CA TYR A 82 -8.12 -10.07 -5.14
C TYR A 82 -8.61 -9.21 -6.32
N MET A 83 -7.78 -8.98 -7.32
CA MET A 83 -8.15 -8.15 -8.48
C MET A 83 -9.29 -8.77 -9.31
N LYS A 84 -9.48 -10.09 -9.28
CA LYS A 84 -10.63 -10.78 -9.88
C LYS A 84 -11.91 -10.62 -9.06
N ASN A 85 -11.79 -10.38 -7.75
CA ASN A 85 -12.92 -10.24 -6.83
C ASN A 85 -12.61 -9.17 -5.76
N LYS A 86 -12.69 -7.90 -6.18
CA LYS A 86 -12.31 -6.74 -5.35
C LYS A 86 -13.22 -6.51 -4.14
N GLU A 87 -14.41 -7.10 -4.14
CA GLU A 87 -15.37 -7.04 -3.03
C GLU A 87 -15.07 -8.07 -1.92
N SER A 88 -14.15 -9.00 -2.18
CA SER A 88 -13.79 -10.04 -1.23
C SER A 88 -12.93 -9.49 -0.10
N THR A 89 -13.58 -9.26 1.05
CA THR A 89 -12.93 -8.89 2.31
C THR A 89 -11.83 -9.87 2.73
N PRO A 90 -12.00 -11.21 2.66
CA PRO A 90 -10.93 -12.14 3.01
C PRO A 90 -9.70 -12.05 2.09
N LEU A 91 -9.89 -11.71 0.82
CA LEU A 91 -8.76 -11.55 -0.11
C LEU A 91 -7.98 -10.27 0.17
N LEU A 92 -8.68 -9.16 0.46
CA LEU A 92 -8.04 -7.89 0.82
C LEU A 92 -7.29 -8.00 2.15
N THR A 93 -7.94 -8.51 3.20
CA THR A 93 -7.30 -8.72 4.51
C THR A 93 -6.15 -9.72 4.43
N GLY A 94 -6.31 -10.80 3.66
CA GLY A 94 -5.25 -11.77 3.40
C GLY A 94 -4.02 -11.18 2.70
N LEU A 95 -4.21 -10.21 1.79
CA LEU A 95 -3.12 -9.45 1.16
C LEU A 95 -2.40 -8.55 2.15
N ILE A 96 -3.15 -7.81 2.97
CA ILE A 96 -2.60 -6.92 3.98
C ILE A 96 -1.76 -7.72 4.98
N ILE A 97 -2.29 -8.84 5.48
CA ILE A 97 -1.57 -9.74 6.39
C ILE A 97 -0.32 -10.30 5.70
N TYR A 98 -0.42 -10.73 4.45
CA TYR A 98 0.74 -11.25 3.71
C TYR A 98 1.85 -10.20 3.61
N LEU A 99 1.52 -8.98 3.21
CA LEU A 99 2.49 -7.88 3.14
C LEU A 99 3.08 -7.55 4.52
N ALA A 100 2.25 -7.54 5.56
CA ALA A 100 2.68 -7.17 6.91
C ALA A 100 3.52 -8.23 7.63
N SER A 101 3.40 -9.51 7.25
CA SER A 101 3.99 -10.62 8.04
C SER A 101 4.86 -11.58 7.25
N GLN A 102 4.72 -11.66 5.92
CA GLN A 102 5.41 -12.66 5.10
C GLN A 102 6.43 -12.04 4.14
N VAL A 103 6.27 -10.76 3.80
CA VAL A 103 7.25 -10.04 2.99
C VAL A 103 8.38 -9.58 3.90
N VAL A 104 9.61 -9.98 3.56
CA VAL A 104 10.82 -9.59 4.30
C VAL A 104 11.17 -8.15 3.91
N LEU A 105 10.58 -7.18 4.61
CA LEU A 105 10.91 -5.78 4.43
C LEU A 105 12.11 -5.41 5.33
N PRO A 106 13.00 -4.51 4.87
CA PRO A 106 14.11 -4.00 5.68
C PRO A 106 13.64 -3.08 6.83
N PHE A 107 12.34 -2.83 6.95
CA PHE A 107 11.72 -2.08 8.03
C PHE A 107 10.41 -2.77 8.46
N PRO A 108 9.99 -2.64 9.74
CA PRO A 108 8.69 -3.13 10.18
C PRO A 108 7.59 -2.32 9.52
N ILE A 109 6.72 -2.98 8.75
CA ILE A 109 5.49 -2.39 8.25
C ILE A 109 4.36 -2.77 9.21
N ASP A 110 3.62 -1.79 9.72
CA ASP A 110 2.42 -2.09 10.49
C ASP A 110 1.22 -2.38 9.56
N PRO A 111 0.13 -2.96 10.08
CA PRO A 111 -1.04 -3.27 9.26
C PRO A 111 -1.67 -2.06 8.56
N ALA A 112 -1.56 -0.85 9.13
CA ALA A 112 -2.07 0.36 8.52
C ALA A 112 -1.26 0.76 7.27
N LEU A 113 0.07 0.80 7.38
CA LEU A 113 0.95 1.07 6.26
C LEU A 113 0.85 -0.02 5.18
N ALA A 114 0.72 -1.29 5.59
CA ALA A 114 0.45 -2.39 4.67
C ALA A 114 -0.88 -2.23 3.94
N THR A 115 -1.92 -1.72 4.62
CA THR A 115 -3.21 -1.41 3.98
C THR A 115 -3.04 -0.38 2.87
N LEU A 116 -2.40 0.76 3.14
CA LEU A 116 -2.17 1.79 2.12
C LEU A 116 -1.33 1.28 0.95
N ALA A 117 -0.27 0.51 1.24
CA ALA A 117 0.58 -0.09 0.21
C ALA A 117 -0.20 -1.07 -0.68
N VAL A 118 -1.02 -1.95 -0.11
CA VAL A 118 -1.87 -2.89 -0.88
C VAL A 118 -2.87 -2.12 -1.75
N LEU A 119 -3.52 -1.08 -1.23
CA LEU A 119 -4.47 -0.27 -2.00
C LEU A 119 -3.76 0.49 -3.12
N TYR A 120 -2.57 1.03 -2.86
CA TYR A 120 -1.73 1.71 -3.84
C TYR A 120 -1.38 0.79 -5.01
N ILE A 121 -0.85 -0.39 -4.71
CA ILE A 121 -0.47 -1.38 -5.73
C ILE A 121 -1.71 -1.91 -6.47
N SER A 122 -2.82 -2.12 -5.76
CA SER A 122 -4.07 -2.58 -6.37
C SER A 122 -4.67 -1.55 -7.33
N LYS A 123 -4.50 -0.25 -7.04
CA LYS A 123 -4.98 0.84 -7.90
C LYS A 123 -4.17 0.93 -9.20
N LEU A 124 -2.85 0.72 -9.14
CA LEU A 124 -1.98 0.72 -10.32
C LEU A 124 -1.96 -0.62 -11.06
N SER A 125 -2.26 -1.73 -10.38
CA SER A 125 -1.80 -3.09 -10.70
C SER A 125 -0.29 -3.30 -10.47
N LEU A 126 0.10 -4.51 -10.09
CA LEU A 126 1.49 -4.84 -9.79
C LEU A 126 2.43 -4.65 -10.98
N GLU A 127 1.97 -4.93 -12.20
CA GLU A 127 2.81 -4.76 -13.40
C GLU A 127 3.19 -3.30 -13.63
N ILE A 128 2.20 -2.39 -13.55
CA ILE A 128 2.45 -0.95 -13.67
C ILE A 128 3.26 -0.48 -12.47
N PHE A 129 2.94 -0.91 -11.25
CA PHE A 129 3.73 -0.57 -10.07
C PHE A 129 5.21 -0.91 -10.27
N CYS A 130 5.52 -2.14 -10.72
CA CYS A 130 6.90 -2.59 -10.94
C CYS A 130 7.66 -1.81 -12.02
N ARG A 131 6.96 -1.38 -13.08
CA ARG A 131 7.55 -0.61 -14.20
C ARG A 131 7.62 0.89 -13.92
N TYR A 132 6.62 1.44 -13.23
CA TYR A 132 6.50 2.86 -12.92
C TYR A 132 7.43 3.31 -11.81
N THR A 133 7.81 2.38 -10.92
CA THR A 133 8.84 2.59 -9.89
C THR A 133 10.22 2.11 -10.34
N GLU A 134 10.42 1.80 -11.63
CA GLU A 134 11.75 1.50 -12.14
C GLU A 134 12.63 2.77 -12.05
N PRO A 135 13.82 2.69 -11.42
CA PRO A 135 14.70 3.85 -11.35
C PRO A 135 15.02 4.31 -12.77
N SER A 136 14.96 5.63 -13.01
CA SER A 136 15.35 6.17 -14.31
C SER A 136 16.78 5.71 -14.62
N LYS A 137 16.99 5.17 -15.82
CA LYS A 137 18.32 4.68 -16.26
C LYS A 137 19.41 5.77 -16.34
N ASP A 138 19.06 7.01 -16.01
CA ASP A 138 19.92 8.19 -16.06
C ASP A 138 20.35 8.71 -14.66
N ALA A 139 20.40 7.84 -13.65
CA ALA A 139 20.95 8.14 -12.31
C ALA A 139 22.34 7.52 -12.10
#